data_AF-A0AAW2T1C0-F1
#
_entry.id   AF-A0AAW2T1C0-F1
#
_cell.length_a   1.000
_cell.length_b   1.000
_cell.length_c   1.000
_cell.angle_alpha   90.00
_cell.angle_beta   90.00
_cell.angle_gamma   90.00
#
_symmetry.space_group_name_H-M   'P 1'
#
loop_
_entity.id
_entity.type
_entity.pdbx_description
1 polymer ?
#
loop_
_entity_poly.entity_id
_entity_poly.type
_entity_poly.pdbx_seq_one_letter_code
_entity_poly.pdbx_strand_id
1 'polypeptide(L)'
;MGEDLFWAIRGGGGASFGVILAWKVSLVDIPERVTVFTIFRDLEQNVTQLIHRWQYVAPNFDEDLFLRVIARRDNTSDGRTTIRATFNSVFLGGIDILLAIMQEKFPELGLIRDDCIEMSWIQSILYNAGFSIDSIESSVDNSNYPDVASLNQILDFLRKK
;
A
#
# COMPACT_ATOMS: atom_id res chain seq x y z
N MET A 1 -2.38 -29.98 -14.61
CA MET A 1 -3.29 -28.93 -15.09
C MET A 1 -2.80 -28.49 -16.47
N GLY A 2 -3.66 -28.39 -17.48
CA GLY A 2 -3.28 -27.89 -18.80
C GLY A 2 -3.03 -26.37 -18.79
N GLU A 3 -2.33 -25.86 -19.82
CA GLU A 3 -1.92 -24.45 -19.89
C GLU A 3 -3.10 -23.48 -19.97
N ASP A 4 -4.14 -23.80 -20.75
CA ASP A 4 -5.34 -22.96 -20.89
C ASP A 4 -6.05 -22.76 -19.55
N LEU A 5 -6.24 -23.85 -18.80
CA LEU A 5 -6.86 -23.79 -17.48
C LEU A 5 -5.95 -23.05 -16.48
N PHE A 6 -4.64 -23.29 -16.53
CA PHE A 6 -3.68 -22.62 -15.67
C PHE A 6 -3.58 -21.11 -15.93
N TRP A 7 -3.75 -20.68 -17.18
CA TRP A 7 -3.87 -19.27 -17.55
C TRP A 7 -5.19 -18.69 -17.02
N ALA A 8 -6.31 -19.37 -17.25
CA ALA A 8 -7.64 -18.87 -16.89
C ALA A 8 -7.77 -18.61 -15.37
N ILE A 9 -7.21 -19.48 -14.52
CA ILE A 9 -7.29 -19.29 -13.07
C ILE A 9 -6.40 -18.16 -12.52
N ARG A 10 -5.44 -17.64 -13.31
CA ARG A 10 -4.51 -16.55 -12.91
C ARG A 10 -5.04 -15.15 -13.26
N GLY A 11 -6.35 -14.93 -13.08
CA GLY A 11 -6.99 -13.63 -13.29
C GLY A 11 -8.45 -13.70 -13.73
N GLY A 12 -8.91 -14.83 -14.29
CA GLY A 12 -10.27 -15.00 -14.78
C GLY A 12 -11.34 -15.29 -13.71
N GLY A 13 -10.97 -15.32 -12.43
CA GLY A 13 -11.86 -15.62 -11.32
C GLY A 13 -12.07 -17.13 -11.11
N GLY A 14 -11.51 -17.68 -10.02
CA GLY A 14 -11.50 -19.12 -9.76
C GLY A 14 -12.88 -19.79 -9.72
N ALA A 15 -13.92 -19.05 -9.30
CA ALA A 15 -15.29 -19.56 -9.18
C ALA A 15 -15.88 -20.09 -10.51
N SER A 16 -15.40 -19.60 -11.66
CA SER A 16 -15.84 -20.04 -12.98
C SER A 16 -15.18 -21.34 -13.46
N PHE A 17 -14.07 -21.76 -12.82
CA PHE A 17 -13.20 -22.82 -13.32
C PHE A 17 -13.02 -24.00 -12.35
N GLY A 18 -13.59 -23.91 -11.13
CA GLY A 18 -13.65 -25.01 -10.17
C GLY A 18 -13.27 -24.60 -8.74
N VAL A 19 -12.97 -25.60 -7.91
CA VAL A 19 -12.50 -25.39 -6.52
C VAL A 19 -10.98 -25.48 -6.48
N ILE A 20 -10.31 -24.36 -6.28
CA ILE A 20 -8.85 -24.28 -6.18
C ILE A 20 -8.42 -24.74 -4.78
N LEU A 21 -7.60 -25.81 -4.72
CA LEU A 21 -7.17 -26.39 -3.45
C LEU A 21 -5.89 -25.75 -2.89
N ALA A 22 -4.96 -25.35 -3.77
CA ALA A 22 -3.67 -24.78 -3.38
C ALA A 22 -3.04 -23.99 -4.52
N TRP A 23 -2.14 -23.07 -4.17
CA TRP A 23 -1.27 -22.35 -5.09
C TRP A 23 0.19 -22.69 -4.80
N LYS A 24 0.97 -22.92 -5.86
CA LYS A 24 2.43 -22.86 -5.77
C LYS A 24 2.86 -21.45 -6.16
N VAL A 25 3.34 -20.69 -5.18
CA VAL A 25 3.80 -19.31 -5.38
C VAL A 25 5.33 -19.28 -5.58
N SER A 26 5.80 -18.33 -6.37
CA SER A 26 7.21 -17.99 -6.47
C SER A 26 7.46 -16.77 -5.58
N LEU A 27 8.41 -16.88 -4.65
CA LEU A 27 8.83 -15.75 -3.84
C LEU A 27 9.65 -14.79 -4.72
N VAL A 28 9.55 -13.51 -4.39
CA VAL A 28 10.33 -12.44 -5.02
C VAL A 28 11.33 -11.91 -4.00
N ASP A 29 12.50 -11.50 -4.49
CA ASP A 29 13.50 -10.85 -3.66
C ASP A 29 13.08 -9.42 -3.36
N ILE A 30 13.24 -9.00 -2.11
CA ILE A 30 12.82 -7.69 -1.63
C ILE A 30 13.93 -7.11 -0.76
N PRO A 31 14.23 -5.80 -0.86
CA PRO A 31 15.19 -5.14 0.02
C PRO A 31 14.83 -5.35 1.50
N GLU A 32 15.86 -5.49 2.35
CA GLU A 32 15.67 -5.64 3.80
C GLU A 32 14.96 -4.42 4.41
N ARG A 33 15.19 -3.24 3.83
CA ARG A 33 14.56 -1.98 4.21
C ARG A 33 13.80 -1.38 3.04
N VAL A 34 12.59 -0.93 3.33
CA VAL A 34 11.73 -0.17 2.43
C VAL A 34 11.36 1.15 3.10
N THR A 35 11.01 2.15 2.29
CA THR A 35 10.54 3.45 2.78
C THR A 35 9.04 3.56 2.54
N VAL A 36 8.29 4.01 3.56
CA VAL A 36 6.87 4.33 3.43
C VAL A 36 6.61 5.77 3.84
N PHE A 37 5.51 6.34 3.34
CA PHE A 37 4.95 7.58 3.86
C PHE A 37 3.42 7.57 3.73
N THR A 38 2.79 8.43 4.53
CA THR A 38 1.36 8.71 4.44
C THR A 38 1.11 10.20 4.63
N ILE A 39 0.64 10.87 3.58
CA ILE A 39 0.33 12.29 3.58
C ILE A 39 -1.18 12.48 3.43
N PHE A 40 -1.75 13.35 4.25
CA PHE A 40 -3.16 13.74 4.16
C PHE A 40 -3.30 15.12 3.51
N ARG A 41 -4.29 15.27 2.64
CA ARG A 41 -4.70 16.53 2.03
C ARG A 41 -6.22 16.64 2.00
N ASP A 42 -6.73 17.82 2.30
CA ASP A 42 -8.15 18.14 2.19
C ASP A 42 -8.42 19.16 1.06
N LEU A 43 -9.69 19.53 0.89
CA LEU A 43 -10.12 20.48 -0.14
C LEU A 43 -9.46 21.86 0.00
N GLU A 44 -9.19 22.32 1.22
CA GLU A 44 -8.54 23.61 1.46
C GLU A 44 -7.06 23.57 1.07
N GLN A 45 -6.46 22.38 1.06
CA GLN A 45 -5.08 22.10 0.66
C GLN A 45 -4.94 21.65 -0.80
N ASN A 46 -5.84 22.09 -1.69
CA ASN A 46 -5.77 21.82 -3.15
C ASN A 46 -5.74 20.33 -3.52
N VAL A 47 -6.42 19.47 -2.76
CA VAL A 47 -6.40 18.01 -2.99
C VAL A 47 -6.85 17.61 -4.40
N THR A 48 -7.79 18.32 -5.01
CA THR A 48 -8.28 18.03 -6.36
C THR A 48 -7.17 18.16 -7.41
N GLN A 49 -6.35 19.22 -7.31
CA GLN A 49 -5.21 19.44 -8.19
C GLN A 49 -4.12 18.39 -7.96
N LEU A 50 -3.88 18.00 -6.70
CA LEU A 50 -2.92 16.95 -6.37
C LEU A 50 -3.33 15.59 -6.92
N ILE A 51 -4.60 15.20 -6.77
CA ILE A 51 -5.13 13.96 -7.35
C ILE A 51 -5.05 14.00 -8.87
N HIS A 52 -5.44 15.12 -9.48
CA HIS A 52 -5.33 15.28 -10.93
C HIS A 52 -3.88 15.10 -11.39
N ARG A 53 -2.90 15.73 -10.72
CA ARG A 53 -1.47 15.57 -11.04
C ARG A 53 -1.02 14.12 -10.85
N TRP A 54 -1.40 13.50 -9.73
CA TRP A 54 -1.09 12.10 -9.40
C TRP A 54 -1.51 11.14 -10.53
N GLN A 55 -2.68 11.34 -11.16
CA GLN A 55 -3.14 10.49 -12.26
C GLN A 55 -2.17 10.44 -13.46
N TYR A 56 -1.38 11.50 -13.70
CA TYR A 56 -0.42 11.54 -14.81
C TYR A 56 0.99 11.09 -14.41
N VAL A 57 1.41 11.31 -13.16
CA VAL A 57 2.78 11.01 -12.72
C VAL A 57 2.92 9.61 -12.16
N ALA A 58 1.91 9.09 -11.47
CA ALA A 58 1.98 7.80 -10.79
C ALA A 58 2.25 6.60 -11.73
N PRO A 59 1.64 6.52 -12.92
CA PRO A 59 1.95 5.44 -13.87
C PRO A 59 3.37 5.49 -14.45
N ASN A 60 4.07 6.62 -14.29
CA ASN A 60 5.41 6.86 -14.85
C ASN A 60 6.52 6.83 -13.77
N PHE A 61 6.18 6.44 -12.55
CA PHE A 61 7.18 6.13 -11.54
C PHE A 61 7.92 4.85 -11.88
N ASP A 62 9.15 4.73 -11.36
CA ASP A 62 9.93 3.51 -11.45
C ASP A 62 9.21 2.38 -10.70
N GLU A 63 9.42 1.13 -11.13
CA GLU A 63 8.69 -0.05 -10.61
C GLU A 63 8.80 -0.24 -9.10
N ASP A 64 9.87 0.31 -8.51
CA ASP A 64 10.14 0.28 -7.08
C ASP A 64 9.26 1.25 -6.26
N LEU A 65 8.58 2.22 -6.90
CA LEU A 65 7.75 3.22 -6.24
C LEU A 65 6.26 2.98 -6.48
N PHE A 66 5.58 2.52 -5.45
CA PHE A 66 4.13 2.46 -5.39
C PHE A 66 3.57 3.68 -4.66
N LEU A 67 2.61 4.39 -5.27
CA LEU A 67 1.87 5.49 -4.63
C LEU A 67 0.38 5.41 -4.98
N ARG A 68 -0.45 5.15 -3.95
CA ARG A 68 -1.91 5.16 -4.09
C ARG A 68 -2.56 6.37 -3.43
N VAL A 69 -3.76 6.69 -3.88
CA VAL A 69 -4.65 7.67 -3.26
C VAL A 69 -5.90 6.99 -2.72
N ILE A 70 -6.24 7.27 -1.47
CA ILE A 70 -7.50 6.87 -0.85
C ILE A 70 -8.30 8.13 -0.54
N ALA A 71 -9.37 8.38 -1.29
CA ALA A 71 -10.28 9.49 -1.04
C ALA A 71 -11.47 9.02 -0.20
N ARG A 72 -11.73 9.69 0.92
CA ARG A 72 -12.86 9.39 1.82
C ARG A 72 -13.56 10.68 2.24
N ARG A 73 -14.84 10.54 2.58
CA ARG A 73 -15.56 11.59 3.29
C ARG A 73 -14.92 11.77 4.66
N ASP A 74 -14.75 13.01 5.08
CA ASP A 74 -14.32 13.38 6.42
C ASP A 74 -15.18 14.54 6.96
N ASN A 75 -15.07 14.82 8.25
CA ASN A 75 -15.71 15.97 8.88
C ASN A 75 -14.64 16.92 9.42
N THR A 76 -14.76 18.20 9.09
CA THR A 76 -13.93 19.25 9.67
C THR A 76 -14.30 19.48 11.13
N SER A 77 -13.44 20.18 11.88
CA SER A 77 -13.67 20.48 13.30
C SER A 77 -14.94 21.32 13.56
N ASP A 78 -15.39 22.08 12.56
CA ASP A 78 -16.64 22.86 12.59
C ASP A 78 -17.87 22.04 12.14
N GLY A 79 -17.72 20.73 11.92
CA GLY A 79 -18.80 19.80 11.61
C GLY A 79 -19.25 19.80 10.14
N ARG A 80 -18.57 20.54 9.25
CA ARG A 80 -18.83 20.47 7.81
C ARG A 80 -18.25 19.20 7.22
N THR A 81 -18.96 18.64 6.24
CA THR A 81 -18.45 17.50 5.49
C THR A 81 -17.44 17.96 4.45
N THR A 82 -16.29 17.30 4.40
CA THR A 82 -15.21 17.52 3.42
C THR A 82 -14.76 16.19 2.81
N ILE A 83 -13.85 16.26 1.83
CA ILE A 83 -13.13 15.10 1.29
C ILE A 83 -11.69 15.19 1.77
N ARG A 84 -11.20 14.09 2.34
CA ARG A 84 -9.79 13.90 2.66
C ARG A 84 -9.22 12.85 1.72
N ALA A 85 -8.08 13.15 1.09
CA ALA A 85 -7.29 12.19 0.37
C ALA A 85 -6.05 11.82 1.17
N THR A 86 -5.77 10.52 1.21
CA THR A 86 -4.57 9.95 1.79
C THR A 86 -3.67 9.47 0.66
N PHE A 87 -2.51 10.09 0.51
CA PHE A 87 -1.43 9.68 -0.37
C PHE A 87 -0.54 8.73 0.41
N ASN A 88 -0.51 7.46 0.02
CA ASN A 88 0.13 6.40 0.76
C ASN A 88 1.04 5.59 -0.16
N SER A 89 2.27 5.36 0.28
CA SER A 89 3.34 4.85 -0.58
C SER A 89 4.18 3.76 0.08
N VAL A 90 4.70 2.87 -0.76
CA VAL A 90 5.80 1.97 -0.46
C VAL A 90 6.85 2.14 -1.54
N PHE A 91 8.09 2.36 -1.13
CA PHE A 91 9.25 2.45 -2.01
C PHE A 91 10.28 1.39 -1.64
N LEU A 92 10.71 0.59 -2.62
CA LEU A 92 11.72 -0.46 -2.46
C LEU A 92 13.14 0.13 -2.45
N GLY A 93 13.39 1.07 -1.54
CA GLY A 93 14.68 1.73 -1.40
C GLY A 93 14.71 2.68 -0.20
N GLY A 94 15.82 3.41 -0.06
CA GLY A 94 16.04 4.35 1.05
C GLY A 94 15.40 5.72 0.85
N ILE A 95 15.27 6.46 1.96
CA ILE A 95 14.58 7.76 2.00
C ILE A 95 15.19 8.78 1.01
N ASP A 96 16.52 8.82 0.89
CA ASP A 96 17.19 9.84 0.08
C ASP A 96 16.83 9.74 -1.41
N ILE A 97 16.74 8.51 -1.92
CA ILE A 97 16.35 8.22 -3.30
C ILE A 97 14.88 8.56 -3.51
N LEU A 98 14.02 8.18 -2.55
CA LEU A 98 12.59 8.51 -2.61
C LEU A 98 12.35 10.02 -2.69
N LEU A 99 13.01 10.79 -1.81
CA LEU A 99 12.88 12.24 -1.81
C LEU A 99 13.35 12.86 -3.13
N ALA A 100 14.43 12.35 -3.72
CA ALA A 100 14.89 12.80 -5.03
C ALA A 100 13.85 12.54 -6.13
N ILE A 101 13.30 11.32 -6.21
CA ILE A 101 12.26 10.95 -7.18
C ILE A 101 11.02 11.84 -7.00
N MET A 102 10.57 12.04 -5.76
CA MET A 102 9.38 12.83 -5.47
C MET A 102 9.60 14.31 -5.79
N GLN A 103 10.79 14.85 -5.53
CA GLN A 103 11.13 16.22 -5.88
C GLN A 103 11.18 16.45 -7.40
N GLU A 104 11.60 15.44 -8.17
CA GLU A 104 11.65 15.52 -9.63
C GLU A 104 10.27 15.34 -10.26
N LYS A 105 9.56 14.27 -9.89
CA LYS A 105 8.36 13.82 -10.60
C LYS A 105 7.05 14.32 -9.99
N PHE A 106 7.01 14.56 -8.67
CA PHE A 106 5.79 15.00 -7.98
C PHE A 106 6.05 15.97 -6.81
N PRO A 107 6.78 17.09 -7.04
CA PRO A 107 7.14 18.03 -5.98
C PRO A 107 5.94 18.69 -5.31
N GLU A 108 4.80 18.79 -6.02
CA GLU A 108 3.58 19.42 -5.53
C GLU A 108 2.98 18.69 -4.32
N LEU A 109 3.29 17.40 -4.13
CA LEU A 109 2.86 16.66 -2.95
C LEU A 109 3.51 17.21 -1.67
N GLY A 110 4.71 17.78 -1.77
CA GLY A 110 5.43 18.39 -0.66
C GLY A 110 5.94 17.38 0.36
N LEU A 111 6.40 16.20 -0.09
CA LEU A 111 6.98 15.17 0.78
C LEU A 111 8.27 15.69 1.43
N ILE A 112 8.36 15.60 2.75
CA ILE A 112 9.59 15.89 3.50
C ILE A 112 10.14 14.63 4.16
N ARG A 113 11.42 14.69 4.59
CA ARG A 113 12.08 13.55 5.26
C ARG A 113 11.30 13.05 6.48
N ASP A 114 10.72 13.94 7.27
CA ASP A 114 10.02 13.60 8.51
C ASP A 114 8.70 12.86 8.27
N ASP A 115 8.16 12.90 7.05
CA ASP A 115 6.99 12.10 6.66
C ASP A 115 7.36 10.65 6.30
N CYS A 116 8.65 10.37 6.10
CA CYS A 116 9.16 9.08 5.65
C CYS A 116 9.62 8.22 6.82
N ILE A 117 9.30 6.92 6.74
CA ILE A 117 9.70 5.93 7.74
C ILE A 117 10.36 4.76 7.02
N GLU A 118 11.58 4.39 7.42
CA GLU A 118 12.19 3.14 6.98
C GLU A 118 11.78 1.99 7.89
N MET A 119 11.40 0.87 7.28
CA MET A 119 11.00 -0.34 7.99
C MET A 119 11.27 -1.58 7.13
N SER A 120 11.09 -2.77 7.70
CA SER A 120 11.13 -4.00 6.92
C SER A 120 9.95 -4.11 5.97
N TRP A 121 10.07 -4.91 4.91
CA TRP A 121 8.97 -5.12 3.96
C TRP A 121 7.69 -5.61 4.66
N ILE A 122 7.80 -6.55 5.62
CA ILE A 122 6.62 -7.08 6.32
C ILE A 122 5.94 -6.03 7.20
N GLN A 123 6.71 -5.14 7.83
CA GLN A 123 6.19 -3.98 8.55
C GLN A 123 5.42 -3.05 7.61
N SER A 124 5.92 -2.84 6.39
CA SER A 124 5.23 -2.00 5.40
C SER A 124 3.85 -2.55 5.02
N ILE A 125 3.69 -3.88 4.97
CA ILE A 125 2.39 -4.53 4.71
C ILE A 125 1.40 -4.20 5.82
N LEU A 126 1.83 -4.33 7.08
CA LEU A 126 0.99 -4.00 8.26
C LEU A 126 0.64 -2.50 8.31
N TYR A 127 1.63 -1.63 8.05
CA TYR A 127 1.45 -0.19 7.96
C TYR A 127 0.40 0.18 6.90
N ASN A 128 0.49 -0.40 5.70
CA ASN A 128 -0.47 -0.14 4.62
C ASN A 128 -1.88 -0.68 4.88
N ALA A 129 -1.98 -1.73 5.70
CA ALA A 129 -3.26 -2.26 6.18
C ALA A 129 -3.86 -1.44 7.34
N GLY A 130 -3.13 -0.45 7.87
CA GLY A 130 -3.59 0.42 8.96
C GLY A 130 -3.38 -0.16 10.35
N PHE A 131 -2.53 -1.18 10.51
CA PHE A 131 -2.13 -1.68 11.82
C PHE A 131 -1.01 -0.84 12.42
N SER A 132 -0.97 -0.75 13.76
CA SER A 132 0.15 -0.11 14.46
C SER A 132 1.42 -0.94 14.30
N ILE A 133 2.55 -0.27 14.07
CA ILE A 133 3.86 -0.93 13.94
C ILE A 133 4.31 -1.51 15.29
N ASP A 134 3.92 -0.88 16.41
CA ASP A 134 4.20 -1.34 17.78
C ASP A 134 3.42 -2.63 18.13
N SER A 135 2.44 -2.98 17.29
CA SER A 135 1.56 -4.11 17.50
C SER A 135 2.21 -5.44 17.11
N ILE A 136 3.40 -5.44 16.51
CA ILE A 136 4.10 -6.64 16.05
C ILE A 136 4.53 -7.55 17.22
N GLU A 137 4.77 -6.99 18.41
CA GLU A 137 5.06 -7.79 19.61
C GLU A 137 3.79 -8.27 20.36
N SER A 138 2.60 -7.71 20.07
CA SER A 138 1.38 -7.93 20.86
C SER A 138 0.15 -8.41 20.09
N SER A 139 0.14 -8.38 18.75
CA SER A 139 -1.08 -8.55 17.93
C SER A 139 -1.23 -9.91 17.27
N VAL A 140 -0.74 -10.97 17.91
CA VAL A 140 -1.02 -12.35 17.46
C VAL A 140 -2.52 -12.71 17.60
N ASP A 141 -3.35 -11.89 18.25
CA ASP A 141 -4.67 -12.34 18.75
C ASP A 141 -5.85 -11.36 18.64
N ASN A 142 -5.95 -10.49 17.61
CA ASN A 142 -7.17 -9.66 17.49
C ASN A 142 -7.71 -9.46 16.08
N SER A 143 -8.94 -9.96 15.87
CA SER A 143 -9.60 -10.27 14.60
C SER A 143 -10.70 -9.28 14.20
N ASN A 144 -10.56 -7.99 14.52
CA ASN A 144 -11.66 -7.01 14.40
C ASN A 144 -11.55 -6.01 13.23
N TYR A 145 -10.82 -6.31 12.15
CA TYR A 145 -10.86 -5.50 10.93
C TYR A 145 -11.31 -6.32 9.70
N PRO A 146 -12.17 -5.78 8.82
CA PRO A 146 -12.74 -6.53 7.70
C PRO A 146 -11.72 -6.89 6.59
N ASP A 147 -10.49 -6.38 6.66
CA ASP A 147 -9.40 -6.61 5.68
C ASP A 147 -8.35 -7.65 6.15
N VAL A 148 -8.57 -8.35 7.28
CA VAL A 148 -7.55 -9.23 7.88
C VAL A 148 -7.47 -10.61 7.20
N ALA A 149 -8.45 -11.02 6.39
CA ALA A 149 -8.49 -12.37 5.82
C ALA A 149 -7.28 -12.67 4.90
N SER A 150 -6.85 -11.70 4.10
CA SER A 150 -5.68 -11.79 3.23
C SER A 150 -4.37 -11.73 4.02
N LEU A 151 -4.32 -10.93 5.10
CA LEU A 151 -3.14 -10.83 5.97
C LEU A 151 -2.93 -12.06 6.83
N ASN A 152 -3.98 -12.70 7.31
CA ASN A 152 -3.88 -13.96 8.05
C ASN A 152 -3.28 -15.07 7.19
N GLN A 153 -3.62 -15.15 5.90
CA GLN A 153 -2.98 -16.11 4.99
C GLN A 153 -1.49 -15.82 4.79
N ILE A 154 -1.10 -14.55 4.71
CA ILE A 154 0.31 -14.14 4.59
C ILE A 154 1.06 -14.45 5.89
N LEU A 155 0.50 -14.12 7.05
CA LEU A 155 1.09 -14.38 8.36
C LEU A 155 1.20 -15.89 8.65
N ASP A 156 0.19 -16.68 8.31
CA ASP A 156 0.22 -18.14 8.47
C ASP A 156 1.20 -18.82 7.51
N PHE A 157 1.44 -18.25 6.32
CA PHE A 157 2.50 -18.70 5.43
C PHE A 157 3.89 -18.45 6.04
N LEU A 158 4.09 -17.29 6.66
CA LEU A 158 5.37 -16.94 7.31
C LEU A 158 5.64 -17.76 8.58
N ARG A 159 4.59 -18.15 9.33
CA ARG A 159 4.69 -19.00 10.54
C ARG A 159 5.10 -20.44 10.27
N LYS A 160 5.01 -20.92 9.03
CA LYS A 160 5.35 -22.31 8.65
C LYS A 160 6.80 -22.49 8.21
N LYS A 161 7.64 -21.46 8.36
CA LYS A 161 9.09 -21.52 8.23
C LYS A 161 9.74 -21.52 9.61
#